data_AF-A0A3D2M5B8-F1
#
_entry.id   AF-A0A3D2M5B8-F1
#
_cell.length_a   1.000
_cell.length_b   1.000
_cell.length_c   1.000
_cell.angle_alpha   90.00
_cell.angle_beta   90.00
_cell.angle_gamma   90.00
#
_symmetry.space_group_name_H-M   'P 1'
#
loop_
_entity.id
_entity.type
_entity.pdbx_description
1 polymer ?
#
loop_
_entity_poly.entity_id
_entity_poly.type
_entity_poly.pdbx_seq_one_letter_code
_entity_poly.pdbx_strand_id
1 'polypeptide(L)'
;MDDRSALHSRKPWLPLVVTLALMAGLGGWVVWQWQVQEARIGAEQAQRFNLAVNDVESNLRERMRAYEMVLRGLAGLFVGSDTVALDDWHRASDQLQLQDFYPGIQAIALARYARADNLASMLAQMREDGRSNFRMYPAGERDEYLITDFIHPIDWRNRRVLGFDMLSEETRREAIMGARNIGTPMLSGPVRLKQETEQNAQVGILLYLPLYRVGAPVTTLEERQAAFAGTLHGAFRLTDLLEGVLGSRNKLFQLQL
;
A
#
# COMPACT_ATOMS: atom_id res chain seq x y z
N MET A 1 11.27 105.40 -5.80
CA MET A 1 11.58 104.39 -6.83
C MET A 1 12.41 103.34 -6.10
N ASP A 2 11.75 102.44 -5.37
CA ASP A 2 11.22 101.15 -5.88
C ASP A 2 12.37 100.33 -6.49
N ASP A 3 12.65 99.07 -6.14
CA ASP A 3 11.74 98.01 -5.71
C ASP A 3 12.56 96.76 -5.25
N ARG A 4 11.92 95.92 -4.42
CA ARG A 4 12.15 94.46 -4.18
C ARG A 4 13.38 93.95 -3.44
N SER A 5 13.27 93.93 -2.12
CA SER A 5 13.84 92.86 -1.28
C SER A 5 12.82 91.72 -1.11
N ALA A 6 12.81 90.75 -2.02
CA ALA A 6 12.02 89.50 -1.86
C ALA A 6 12.89 88.41 -1.20
N LEU A 7 13.08 88.51 0.11
CA LEU A 7 13.65 87.41 0.89
C LEU A 7 12.56 86.34 1.07
N HIS A 8 12.66 85.28 0.28
CA HIS A 8 11.83 84.08 0.39
C HIS A 8 11.79 83.56 1.82
N SER A 9 10.63 83.63 2.48
CA SER A 9 10.31 82.86 3.68
C SER A 9 10.18 81.38 3.28
N ARG A 10 11.32 80.68 3.18
CA ARG A 10 11.34 79.22 3.01
C ARG A 10 10.90 78.60 4.33
N LYS A 11 9.64 78.16 4.41
CA LYS A 11 9.10 77.40 5.54
C LYS A 11 10.02 76.19 5.82
N PRO A 12 10.81 76.18 6.91
CA PRO A 12 11.87 75.18 7.13
C PRO A 12 11.33 73.77 7.41
N TRP A 13 10.02 73.63 7.64
CA TRP A 13 9.36 72.35 7.94
C TRP A 13 8.93 71.56 6.68
N LEU A 14 8.85 72.18 5.51
CA LEU A 14 8.52 71.52 4.24
C LEU A 14 9.45 70.35 3.90
N PRO A 15 10.80 70.48 3.94
CA PRO A 15 11.70 69.36 3.64
C PRO A 15 11.50 68.19 4.62
N LEU A 16 11.25 68.48 5.91
CA LEU A 16 11.00 67.48 6.94
C LEU A 16 9.73 66.65 6.65
N VAL A 17 8.65 67.31 6.25
CA VAL A 17 7.39 66.64 5.89
C VAL A 17 7.56 65.79 4.63
N VAL A 18 8.30 66.29 3.63
CA VAL A 18 8.59 65.53 2.41
C VAL A 18 9.43 64.29 2.74
N THR A 19 10.47 64.41 3.56
CA THR A 19 11.29 63.26 3.98
C THR A 19 10.48 62.24 4.74
N LEU A 20 9.61 62.66 5.67
CA LEU A 20 8.73 61.76 6.43
C LEU A 20 7.73 61.04 5.52
N ALA A 21 7.13 61.75 4.56
CA ALA A 21 6.21 61.16 3.60
C ALA A 21 6.91 60.14 2.69
N LEU A 22 8.13 60.46 2.23
CA LEU A 22 8.96 59.53 1.45
C LEU A 22 9.35 58.30 2.26
N MET A 23 9.74 58.47 3.53
CA MET A 23 10.06 57.35 4.43
C MET A 23 8.84 56.46 4.68
N ALA A 24 7.67 57.05 4.91
CA ALA A 24 6.43 56.31 5.11
C ALA A 24 6.03 55.54 3.83
N GLY A 25 6.17 56.17 2.66
CA GLY A 25 5.91 55.54 1.36
C GLY A 25 6.85 54.38 1.08
N LEU A 26 8.16 54.57 1.30
CA LEU A 26 9.17 53.51 1.15
C LEU A 26 8.98 52.39 2.17
N GLY A 27 8.69 52.72 3.44
CA GLY A 27 8.39 51.74 4.47
C GLY A 27 7.16 50.89 4.13
N GLY A 28 6.08 51.54 3.68
CA GLY A 28 4.88 50.87 3.19
C GLY A 28 5.15 49.96 1.98
N TRP A 29 5.96 50.42 1.04
CA TRP A 29 6.40 49.61 -0.11
C TRP A 29 7.18 48.37 0.32
N VAL A 30 8.13 48.52 1.25
CA VAL A 30 8.93 47.39 1.76
C VAL A 30 8.05 46.37 2.49
N VAL A 31 7.13 46.82 3.35
CA VAL A 31 6.19 45.93 4.05
C VAL A 31 5.28 45.22 3.05
N TRP A 32 4.76 45.94 2.05
CA TRP A 32 3.92 45.36 1.01
C TRP A 32 4.69 44.30 0.19
N GLN A 33 5.93 44.60 -0.22
CA GLN A 33 6.80 43.65 -0.90
C GLN A 33 7.10 42.41 -0.05
N TRP A 34 7.39 42.60 1.24
CA TRP A 34 7.61 41.51 2.19
C TRP A 34 6.39 40.60 2.26
N GLN A 35 5.19 41.16 2.45
CA GLN A 35 3.95 40.39 2.50
C GLN A 35 3.68 39.62 1.20
N VAL A 36 3.92 40.25 0.05
CA VAL A 36 3.77 39.58 -1.26
C VAL A 36 4.79 38.46 -1.42
N GLN A 37 6.03 38.65 -0.96
CA GLN A 37 7.07 37.63 -1.03
C GLN A 37 6.75 36.44 -0.11
N GLU A 38 6.30 36.71 1.10
CA GLU A 38 5.92 35.68 2.08
C GLU A 38 4.72 34.86 1.59
N ALA A 39 3.73 35.51 0.98
CA ALA A 39 2.61 34.84 0.32
C ALA A 39 3.07 33.96 -0.86
N ARG A 40 4.03 34.43 -1.67
CA ARG A 40 4.62 33.65 -2.78
C ARG A 40 5.38 32.43 -2.26
N ILE A 41 6.21 32.60 -1.22
CA ILE A 41 6.96 31.49 -0.60
C ILE A 41 5.99 30.44 -0.05
N GLY A 42 4.93 30.86 0.66
CA GLY A 42 3.91 29.95 1.16
C GLY A 42 3.20 29.18 0.04
N ALA A 43 2.82 29.87 -1.04
CA ALA A 43 2.19 29.25 -2.20
C ALA A 43 3.13 28.25 -2.91
N GLU A 44 4.40 28.60 -3.09
CA GLU A 44 5.42 27.72 -3.68
C GLU A 44 5.66 26.46 -2.82
N GLN A 45 5.75 26.62 -1.49
CA GLN A 45 5.90 25.48 -0.59
C GLN A 45 4.69 24.54 -0.63
N ALA A 46 3.47 25.09 -0.61
CA ALA A 46 2.25 24.30 -0.76
C ALA A 46 2.20 23.57 -2.11
N GLN A 47 2.58 24.23 -3.20
CA GLN A 47 2.64 23.61 -4.53
C GLN A 47 3.67 22.48 -4.58
N ARG A 48 4.88 22.70 -4.04
CA ARG A 48 5.92 21.66 -3.98
C ARG A 48 5.48 20.47 -3.14
N PHE A 49 4.82 20.72 -2.01
CA PHE A 49 4.25 19.67 -1.17
C PHE A 49 3.19 18.86 -1.94
N ASN A 50 2.23 19.53 -2.58
CA ASN A 50 1.19 18.86 -3.37
C ASN A 50 1.78 18.02 -4.51
N LEU A 51 2.78 18.55 -5.22
CA LEU A 51 3.48 17.79 -6.26
C LEU A 51 4.19 16.57 -5.68
N ALA A 52 4.84 16.71 -4.52
CA ALA A 52 5.50 15.59 -3.85
C ALA A 52 4.49 14.52 -3.41
N VAL A 53 3.35 14.92 -2.84
CA VAL A 53 2.26 14.00 -2.44
C VAL A 53 1.68 13.27 -3.65
N ASN A 54 1.36 13.98 -4.73
CA ASN A 54 0.82 13.38 -5.95
C ASN A 54 1.80 12.38 -6.58
N ASP A 55 3.10 12.69 -6.56
CA ASP A 55 4.13 11.80 -7.07
C ASP A 55 4.25 10.53 -6.21
N VAL A 56 4.22 10.67 -4.87
CA VAL A 56 4.19 9.51 -3.95
C VAL A 56 2.95 8.65 -4.18
N GLU A 57 1.78 9.26 -4.35
CA GLU A 57 0.54 8.54 -4.63
C GLU A 57 0.63 7.77 -5.97
N SER A 58 1.15 8.42 -7.02
CA SER A 58 1.31 7.79 -8.33
C SER A 58 2.26 6.60 -8.26
N ASN A 59 3.42 6.78 -7.63
CA ASN A 59 4.41 5.72 -7.46
C ASN A 59 3.86 4.55 -6.64
N LEU A 60 3.11 4.81 -5.55
CA LEU A 60 2.45 3.77 -4.78
C LEU A 60 1.44 3.00 -5.65
N ARG A 61 0.61 3.71 -6.42
CA ARG A 61 -0.39 3.10 -7.30
C ARG A 61 0.25 2.22 -8.37
N GLU A 62 1.33 2.67 -9.00
CA GLU A 62 2.10 1.90 -9.98
C GLU A 62 2.69 0.64 -9.35
N ARG A 63 3.26 0.75 -8.15
CA ARG A 63 3.78 -0.38 -7.39
C ARG A 63 2.71 -1.42 -7.09
N MET A 64 1.54 -0.98 -6.60
CA MET A 64 0.42 -1.87 -6.30
C MET A 64 -0.11 -2.58 -7.55
N ARG A 65 -0.17 -1.87 -8.69
CA ARG A 65 -0.53 -2.48 -9.99
C ARG A 65 0.48 -3.54 -10.42
N ALA A 66 1.78 -3.27 -10.26
CA ALA A 66 2.81 -4.26 -10.57
C ALA A 66 2.64 -5.53 -9.72
N TYR A 67 2.36 -5.39 -8.42
CA TYR A 67 2.10 -6.53 -7.55
C TYR A 67 0.84 -7.29 -7.94
N GLU A 68 -0.25 -6.58 -8.27
CA GLU A 68 -1.45 -7.21 -8.79
C GLU A 68 -1.16 -8.00 -10.07
N MET A 69 -0.36 -7.47 -10.99
CA MET A 69 0.02 -8.17 -12.22
C MET A 69 0.79 -9.47 -11.93
N VAL A 70 1.70 -9.46 -10.94
CA VAL A 70 2.41 -10.67 -10.50
C VAL A 70 1.43 -11.71 -9.98
N LEU A 71 0.49 -11.30 -9.12
CA LEU A 71 -0.52 -12.21 -8.58
C LEU A 71 -1.40 -12.78 -9.70
N ARG A 72 -1.83 -11.94 -10.67
CA ARG A 72 -2.62 -12.41 -11.82
C ARG A 72 -1.83 -13.37 -12.71
N GLY A 73 -0.52 -13.14 -12.89
CA GLY A 73 0.36 -14.06 -13.62
C GLY A 73 0.42 -15.44 -12.95
N LEU A 74 0.63 -15.48 -11.63
CA LEU A 74 0.63 -16.72 -10.86
C LEU A 74 -0.73 -17.40 -10.79
N ALA A 75 -1.83 -16.63 -10.80
CA ALA A 75 -3.18 -17.18 -10.85
C ALA A 75 -3.43 -18.04 -12.09
N GLY A 76 -2.64 -17.86 -13.16
CA GLY A 76 -2.65 -18.72 -14.34
C GLY A 76 -2.35 -20.20 -14.03
N LEU A 77 -1.53 -20.48 -13.00
CA LEU A 77 -1.25 -21.86 -12.56
C LEU A 77 -2.52 -22.54 -12.00
N PHE A 78 -3.37 -21.75 -11.33
CA PHE A 78 -4.62 -22.22 -10.76
C PHE A 78 -5.71 -22.43 -11.81
N VAL A 79 -5.72 -21.61 -12.87
CA VAL A 79 -6.69 -21.73 -13.97
C VAL A 79 -6.32 -22.86 -14.94
N GLY A 80 -5.02 -23.16 -15.08
CA GLY A 80 -4.52 -24.16 -16.03
C GLY A 80 -4.54 -25.60 -15.53
N SER A 81 -4.89 -25.87 -14.26
CA SER A 81 -4.82 -27.21 -13.68
C SER A 81 -5.95 -27.45 -12.66
N ASP A 82 -6.49 -28.67 -12.64
CA ASP A 82 -7.44 -29.08 -11.57
C ASP A 82 -6.75 -29.11 -10.20
N THR A 83 -5.42 -29.30 -10.20
CA THR A 83 -4.56 -29.28 -9.02
C THR A 83 -3.23 -28.61 -9.33
N VAL A 84 -2.88 -27.58 -8.55
CA VAL A 84 -1.54 -26.99 -8.58
C VAL A 84 -0.56 -27.96 -7.90
N ALA A 85 0.38 -28.51 -8.67
CA ALA A 85 1.44 -29.35 -8.13
C ALA A 85 2.48 -28.48 -7.40
N LEU A 86 3.09 -29.04 -6.35
CA LEU A 86 4.08 -28.34 -5.53
C LEU A 86 5.31 -27.90 -6.36
N ASP A 87 5.79 -28.76 -7.26
CA ASP A 87 6.93 -28.44 -8.12
C ASP A 87 6.62 -27.34 -9.13
N ASP A 88 5.39 -27.28 -9.66
CA ASP A 88 4.97 -26.21 -10.57
C ASP A 88 4.90 -24.86 -9.85
N TRP A 89 4.36 -24.85 -8.63
CA TRP A 89 4.38 -23.66 -7.77
C TRP A 89 5.81 -23.19 -7.53
N HIS A 90 6.72 -24.09 -7.15
CA HIS A 90 8.11 -23.74 -6.90
C HIS A 90 8.80 -23.15 -8.12
N ARG A 91 8.73 -23.85 -9.27
CA ARG A 91 9.32 -23.36 -10.51
C ARG A 91 8.78 -22.00 -10.91
N ALA A 92 7.47 -21.80 -10.87
CA ALA A 92 6.86 -20.54 -11.30
C ALA A 92 7.14 -19.39 -10.32
N SER A 93 7.09 -19.65 -9.02
CA SER A 93 7.32 -18.62 -8.00
C SER A 93 8.79 -18.22 -7.89
N ASP A 94 9.73 -19.16 -8.04
CA ASP A 94 11.17 -18.88 -8.05
C ASP A 94 11.57 -17.96 -9.24
N GLN A 95 10.92 -18.14 -10.40
CA GLN A 95 11.16 -17.30 -11.59
C GLN A 95 10.74 -15.84 -11.43
N LEU A 96 9.90 -15.53 -10.43
CA LEU A 96 9.52 -14.14 -10.16
C LEU A 96 10.68 -13.33 -9.57
N GLN A 97 11.67 -14.00 -8.97
CA GLN A 97 12.78 -13.37 -8.26
C GLN A 97 12.31 -12.20 -7.38
N LEU A 98 11.35 -12.49 -6.48
CA LEU A 98 10.58 -11.46 -5.75
C LEU A 98 11.45 -10.43 -5.04
N GLN A 99 12.56 -10.86 -4.48
CA GLN A 99 13.47 -9.98 -3.74
C GLN A 99 14.21 -8.99 -4.65
N ASP A 100 14.43 -9.34 -5.93
CA ASP A 100 15.18 -8.52 -6.88
C ASP A 100 14.24 -7.55 -7.61
N PHE A 101 13.09 -8.02 -8.07
CA PHE A 101 12.18 -7.22 -8.93
C PHE A 101 11.00 -6.60 -8.19
N TYR A 102 10.66 -7.09 -6.99
CA TYR A 102 9.48 -6.64 -6.25
C TYR A 102 9.79 -6.30 -4.79
N PRO A 103 10.73 -5.36 -4.54
CA PRO A 103 11.11 -4.98 -3.19
C PRO A 103 9.92 -4.46 -2.38
N GLY A 104 9.72 -5.02 -1.19
CA GLY A 104 8.57 -4.77 -0.33
C GLY A 104 7.59 -5.95 -0.24
N ILE A 105 7.62 -6.90 -1.19
CA ILE A 105 6.94 -8.19 -1.05
C ILE A 105 7.75 -9.08 -0.10
N GLN A 106 7.17 -9.41 1.05
CA GLN A 106 7.74 -10.39 1.97
C GLN A 106 7.50 -11.82 1.50
N ALA A 107 6.30 -12.09 0.98
CA ALA A 107 5.94 -13.39 0.42
C ALA A 107 4.72 -13.30 -0.50
N ILE A 108 4.59 -14.29 -1.37
CA ILE A 108 3.34 -14.61 -2.06
C ILE A 108 2.87 -15.97 -1.57
N ALA A 109 1.56 -16.10 -1.33
CA ALA A 109 0.97 -17.34 -0.89
C ALA A 109 -0.37 -17.62 -1.59
N LEU A 110 -0.66 -18.91 -1.75
CA LEU A 110 -1.93 -19.41 -2.25
C LEU A 110 -2.65 -20.10 -1.09
N ALA A 111 -3.87 -19.68 -0.82
CA ALA A 111 -4.73 -20.29 0.19
C ALA A 111 -5.98 -20.90 -0.46
N ARG A 112 -6.34 -22.12 -0.03
CA ARG A 112 -7.48 -22.88 -0.53
C ARG A 112 -8.69 -22.69 0.37
N TYR A 113 -9.84 -22.49 -0.27
CA TYR A 113 -11.11 -22.34 0.42
C TYR A 113 -11.74 -23.71 0.69
N ALA A 114 -12.25 -23.90 1.91
CA ALA A 114 -13.01 -25.07 2.31
C ALA A 114 -14.21 -24.67 3.18
N ARG A 115 -15.24 -25.51 3.16
CA ARG A 115 -16.34 -25.49 4.12
C ARG A 115 -16.15 -26.60 5.13
N ALA A 116 -16.88 -26.53 6.24
CA ALA A 116 -16.79 -27.55 7.29
C ALA A 116 -17.00 -28.99 6.77
N ASP A 117 -17.85 -29.17 5.76
CA ASP A 117 -18.19 -30.47 5.15
C ASP A 117 -17.07 -31.09 4.31
N ASN A 118 -16.19 -30.29 3.71
CA ASN A 118 -15.12 -30.75 2.81
C ASN A 118 -13.70 -30.51 3.36
N LEU A 119 -13.58 -29.89 4.54
CA LEU A 119 -12.29 -29.60 5.18
C LEU A 119 -11.44 -30.87 5.36
N ALA A 120 -12.03 -31.94 5.88
CA ALA A 120 -11.29 -33.17 6.19
C ALA A 120 -10.72 -33.85 4.93
N SER A 121 -11.49 -33.89 3.84
CA SER A 121 -11.04 -34.46 2.57
C SER A 121 -9.96 -33.58 1.92
N MET A 122 -10.12 -32.25 1.95
CA MET A 122 -9.10 -31.32 1.44
C MET A 122 -7.77 -31.49 2.18
N LEU A 123 -7.79 -31.59 3.52
CA LEU A 123 -6.58 -31.79 4.31
C LEU A 123 -5.92 -33.16 4.08
N ALA A 124 -6.71 -34.20 3.80
CA ALA A 124 -6.18 -35.51 3.43
C ALA A 124 -5.47 -35.44 2.06
N GLN A 125 -6.12 -34.84 1.06
CA GLN A 125 -5.54 -34.65 -0.28
C GLN A 125 -4.22 -33.88 -0.22
N MET A 126 -4.18 -32.76 0.53
CA MET A 126 -2.95 -31.98 0.69
C MET A 126 -1.77 -32.82 1.22
N ARG A 127 -2.03 -33.77 2.14
CA ARG A 127 -1.00 -34.65 2.70
C ARG A 127 -0.54 -35.71 1.70
N GLU A 128 -1.46 -36.25 0.91
CA GLU A 128 -1.16 -37.22 -0.16
C GLU A 128 -0.35 -36.58 -1.29
N ASP A 129 -0.59 -35.30 -1.60
CA ASP A 129 0.12 -34.51 -2.61
C ASP A 129 1.56 -34.09 -2.18
N GLY A 130 2.19 -34.84 -1.28
CA GLY A 130 3.59 -34.62 -0.86
C GLY A 130 3.80 -33.73 0.37
N ARG A 131 2.73 -33.31 1.06
CA ARG A 131 2.82 -32.49 2.28
C ARG A 131 2.42 -33.28 3.52
N SER A 132 3.06 -34.43 3.75
CA SER A 132 2.70 -35.39 4.81
C SER A 132 2.56 -34.79 6.22
N ASN A 133 3.35 -33.77 6.55
CA ASN A 133 3.32 -33.08 7.84
C ASN A 133 2.36 -31.86 7.90
N PHE A 134 1.52 -31.65 6.88
CA PHE A 134 0.62 -30.50 6.81
C PHE A 134 -0.43 -30.49 7.93
N ARG A 135 -0.54 -29.35 8.61
CA ARG A 135 -1.47 -29.13 9.72
C ARG A 135 -2.08 -27.75 9.59
N MET A 136 -3.41 -27.70 9.62
CA MET A 136 -4.15 -26.44 9.73
C MET A 136 -4.00 -25.87 11.14
N TYR A 137 -3.91 -24.55 11.26
CA TYR A 137 -3.96 -23.85 12.54
C TYR A 137 -4.52 -22.41 12.38
N PRO A 138 -5.06 -21.79 13.43
CA PRO A 138 -5.39 -22.40 14.72
C PRO A 138 -6.54 -23.40 14.59
N ALA A 139 -6.61 -24.34 15.52
CA ALA A 139 -7.79 -25.20 15.65
C ALA A 139 -9.04 -24.36 15.99
N GLY A 140 -10.21 -24.89 15.67
CA GLY A 140 -11.50 -24.26 15.96
C GLY A 140 -12.53 -24.59 14.88
N GLU A 141 -13.78 -24.70 15.29
CA GLU A 141 -14.90 -24.95 14.38
C GLU A 141 -15.40 -23.63 13.77
N ARG A 142 -15.55 -23.63 12.45
CA ARG A 142 -16.02 -22.51 11.61
C ARG A 142 -16.79 -23.09 10.41
N ASP A 143 -17.67 -22.29 9.83
CA ASP A 143 -18.41 -22.69 8.64
C ASP A 143 -17.53 -22.71 7.39
N GLU A 144 -16.55 -21.80 7.35
CA GLU A 144 -15.66 -21.54 6.22
C GLU A 144 -14.20 -21.45 6.72
N TYR A 145 -13.28 -21.97 5.92
CA TYR A 145 -11.83 -21.95 6.17
C TYR A 145 -11.11 -21.46 4.92
N LEU A 146 -10.01 -20.72 5.12
CA LEU A 146 -9.11 -20.35 4.03
C LEU A 146 -7.68 -20.68 4.42
N ILE A 147 -7.20 -21.85 3.99
CA ILE A 147 -5.97 -22.45 4.49
C ILE A 147 -4.83 -22.17 3.54
N THR A 148 -3.76 -21.57 4.06
CA THR A 148 -2.53 -21.31 3.29
C THR A 148 -1.88 -22.64 2.90
N ASP A 149 -1.88 -22.94 1.61
CA ASP A 149 -1.33 -24.17 1.05
C ASP A 149 0.09 -23.98 0.53
N PHE A 150 0.33 -22.90 -0.22
CA PHE A 150 1.64 -22.57 -0.76
C PHE A 150 2.13 -21.23 -0.25
N ILE A 151 3.45 -21.10 -0.13
CA ILE A 151 4.11 -19.82 0.11
C ILE A 151 5.47 -19.79 -0.59
N HIS A 152 5.88 -18.62 -1.05
CA HIS A 152 7.21 -18.37 -1.61
C HIS A 152 7.71 -16.97 -1.19
N PRO A 153 9.00 -16.81 -0.86
CA PRO A 153 10.01 -17.88 -0.73
C PRO A 153 9.78 -18.75 0.50
N ILE A 154 10.18 -20.03 0.46
CA ILE A 154 10.16 -20.91 1.64
C ILE A 154 11.43 -20.68 2.46
N ASP A 155 11.43 -19.58 3.21
CA ASP A 155 12.42 -19.32 4.25
C ASP A 155 11.87 -19.68 5.64
N TRP A 156 12.71 -19.56 6.67
CA TRP A 156 12.35 -19.87 8.06
C TRP A 156 11.18 -19.03 8.58
N ARG A 157 10.97 -17.83 8.02
CA ARG A 157 9.97 -16.86 8.45
C ARG A 157 8.62 -17.15 7.80
N ASN A 158 8.63 -17.34 6.49
CA ASN A 158 7.48 -17.60 5.64
C ASN A 158 6.89 -18.99 5.87
N ARG A 159 7.71 -20.01 6.15
CA ARG A 159 7.22 -21.37 6.44
C ARG A 159 6.19 -21.42 7.57
N ARG A 160 6.23 -20.43 8.49
CA ARG A 160 5.29 -20.33 9.61
C ARG A 160 3.86 -20.17 9.12
N VAL A 161 3.62 -19.54 7.97
CA VAL A 161 2.27 -19.26 7.46
C VAL A 161 1.60 -20.50 6.85
N LEU A 162 2.36 -21.53 6.47
CA LEU A 162 1.80 -22.76 5.90
C LEU A 162 0.82 -23.42 6.87
N GLY A 163 -0.39 -23.73 6.38
CA GLY A 163 -1.48 -24.27 7.18
C GLY A 163 -2.26 -23.22 7.98
N PHE A 164 -1.90 -21.94 7.92
CA PHE A 164 -2.65 -20.90 8.61
C PHE A 164 -4.03 -20.69 7.97
N ASP A 165 -5.08 -20.79 8.78
CA ASP A 165 -6.45 -20.42 8.45
C ASP A 165 -6.62 -18.90 8.52
N MET A 166 -6.61 -18.26 7.36
CA MET A 166 -6.71 -16.81 7.21
C MET A 166 -8.07 -16.26 7.66
N LEU A 167 -9.13 -17.07 7.65
CA LEU A 167 -10.46 -16.65 8.13
C LEU A 167 -10.56 -16.66 9.66
N SER A 168 -9.53 -17.09 10.38
CA SER A 168 -9.49 -17.04 11.84
C SER A 168 -9.26 -15.63 12.40
N GLU A 169 -8.79 -14.67 11.60
CA GLU A 169 -8.54 -13.27 12.00
C GLU A 169 -9.49 -12.29 11.28
N GLU A 170 -10.12 -11.40 12.03
CA GLU A 170 -11.18 -10.49 11.53
C GLU A 170 -10.71 -9.61 10.36
N THR A 171 -9.61 -8.88 10.53
CA THR A 171 -9.09 -7.93 9.52
C THR A 171 -8.75 -8.63 8.20
N ARG A 172 -8.30 -9.89 8.26
CA ARG A 172 -8.06 -10.70 7.06
C ARG A 172 -9.38 -11.14 6.45
N ARG A 173 -10.31 -11.63 7.29
CA ARG A 173 -11.64 -12.09 6.87
C ARG A 173 -12.40 -11.01 6.12
N GLU A 174 -12.44 -9.78 6.64
CA GLU A 174 -13.11 -8.65 5.98
C GLU A 174 -12.57 -8.40 4.57
N ALA A 175 -11.24 -8.36 4.41
CA ALA A 175 -10.60 -8.14 3.12
C ALA A 175 -10.81 -9.31 2.14
N ILE A 176 -10.74 -10.55 2.63
CA ILE A 176 -10.98 -11.75 1.83
C ILE A 176 -12.43 -11.82 1.36
N MET A 177 -13.39 -11.58 2.25
CA MET A 177 -14.81 -11.60 1.91
C MET A 177 -15.14 -10.45 0.96
N GLY A 178 -14.56 -9.27 1.17
CA GLY A 178 -14.68 -8.15 0.25
C GLY A 178 -14.15 -8.52 -1.14
N ALA A 179 -12.93 -9.01 -1.25
CA ALA A 179 -12.33 -9.49 -2.49
C ALA A 179 -13.21 -10.54 -3.19
N ARG A 180 -13.68 -11.55 -2.44
CA ARG A 180 -14.60 -12.60 -2.92
C ARG A 180 -15.87 -12.01 -3.52
N ASN A 181 -16.48 -11.04 -2.85
CA ASN A 181 -17.78 -10.49 -3.22
C ASN A 181 -17.68 -9.54 -4.42
N ILE A 182 -16.62 -8.75 -4.52
CA ILE A 182 -16.42 -7.77 -5.61
C ILE A 182 -15.76 -8.37 -6.85
N GLY A 183 -14.99 -9.46 -6.72
CA GLY A 183 -14.31 -10.10 -7.84
C GLY A 183 -12.99 -9.46 -8.27
N THR A 184 -12.49 -8.49 -7.51
CA THR A 184 -11.24 -7.76 -7.77
C THR A 184 -10.32 -7.79 -6.54
N PRO A 185 -9.02 -7.48 -6.71
CA PRO A 185 -8.10 -7.48 -5.60
C PRO A 185 -8.48 -6.48 -4.49
N MET A 186 -8.26 -6.87 -3.25
CA MET A 186 -8.53 -6.02 -2.08
C MET A 186 -7.37 -6.03 -1.09
N LEU A 187 -7.01 -4.85 -0.60
CA LEU A 187 -6.05 -4.69 0.49
C LEU A 187 -6.71 -4.94 1.85
N SER A 188 -5.98 -5.57 2.76
CA SER A 188 -6.36 -5.62 4.17
C SER A 188 -6.12 -4.28 4.86
N GLY A 189 -6.77 -4.09 6.01
CA GLY A 189 -6.27 -3.15 7.00
C GLY A 189 -4.89 -3.57 7.55
N PRO A 190 -4.28 -2.75 8.43
CA PRO A 190 -3.05 -3.08 9.13
C PRO A 190 -3.18 -4.40 9.90
N VAL A 191 -2.24 -5.33 9.69
CA VAL A 191 -2.17 -6.59 10.43
C VAL A 191 -0.76 -6.87 10.90
N ARG A 192 -0.64 -7.68 11.96
CA ARG A 192 0.63 -8.33 12.27
C ARG A 192 0.78 -9.57 11.40
N LEU A 193 1.80 -9.61 10.53
CA LEU A 193 2.04 -10.80 9.71
C LEU A 193 2.46 -11.97 10.62
N LYS A 194 2.00 -13.19 10.33
CA LYS A 194 2.45 -14.40 11.04
C LYS A 194 3.93 -14.69 10.86
N GLN A 195 4.53 -14.07 9.84
CA GLN A 195 5.96 -14.03 9.57
C GLN A 195 6.73 -13.27 10.65
N GLU A 196 6.15 -12.24 11.26
CA GLU A 196 6.89 -11.37 12.18
C GLU A 196 7.32 -12.10 13.46
N THR A 197 8.52 -11.73 13.93
CA THR A 197 9.06 -12.13 15.24
C THR A 197 8.80 -11.03 16.26
N GLU A 198 9.19 -11.23 17.52
CA GLU A 198 9.18 -10.15 18.52
C GLU A 198 10.25 -9.09 18.20
N GLN A 199 11.33 -9.49 17.53
CA GLN A 199 12.34 -8.59 17.01
C GLN A 199 11.90 -8.04 15.64
N ASN A 200 11.93 -6.71 15.49
CA ASN A 200 11.62 -5.97 14.26
C ASN A 200 10.20 -6.21 13.69
N ALA A 201 9.21 -6.38 14.58
CA ALA A 201 7.81 -6.51 14.19
C ALA A 201 7.34 -5.24 13.46
N GLN A 202 7.01 -5.38 12.18
CA GLN A 202 6.43 -4.31 11.39
C GLN A 202 4.94 -4.51 11.17
N VAL A 203 4.23 -3.40 10.97
CA VAL A 203 2.87 -3.42 10.45
C VAL A 203 2.93 -4.01 9.04
N GLY A 204 2.07 -4.98 8.77
CA GLY A 204 1.92 -5.56 7.45
C GLY A 204 0.56 -5.28 6.85
N ILE A 205 0.50 -5.40 5.52
CA ILE A 205 -0.73 -5.40 4.75
C ILE A 205 -0.72 -6.58 3.79
N LEU A 206 -1.90 -7.06 3.41
CA LEU A 206 -2.05 -8.12 2.41
C LEU A 206 -2.90 -7.64 1.24
N LEU A 207 -2.47 -7.97 0.03
CA LEU A 207 -3.28 -7.80 -1.18
C LEU A 207 -3.87 -9.17 -1.55
N TYR A 208 -5.17 -9.34 -1.45
CA TYR A 208 -5.88 -10.57 -1.77
C TYR A 208 -6.47 -10.49 -3.19
N LEU A 209 -6.03 -11.39 -4.08
CA LEU A 209 -6.66 -11.68 -5.36
C LEU A 209 -7.59 -12.89 -5.20
N PRO A 210 -8.91 -12.76 -5.43
CA PRO A 210 -9.83 -13.88 -5.31
C PRO A 210 -9.62 -14.86 -6.48
N LEU A 211 -9.65 -16.16 -6.17
CA LEU A 211 -9.59 -17.25 -7.13
C LEU A 211 -10.94 -17.94 -7.18
N TYR A 212 -11.43 -18.22 -8.40
CA TYR A 212 -12.69 -18.90 -8.65
C TYR A 212 -12.44 -20.19 -9.44
N ARG A 213 -13.32 -21.18 -9.25
CA ARG A 213 -13.25 -22.45 -9.98
C ARG A 213 -13.40 -22.20 -11.48
N VAL A 214 -12.57 -22.88 -12.26
CA VAL A 214 -12.55 -22.77 -13.72
C VAL A 214 -13.91 -23.17 -14.30
N GLY A 215 -14.42 -22.37 -15.23
CA GLY A 215 -15.71 -22.61 -15.89
C GLY A 215 -16.95 -22.27 -15.07
N ALA A 216 -16.81 -21.88 -13.79
CA ALA A 216 -17.93 -21.41 -12.99
C ALA A 216 -18.29 -19.94 -13.34
N PRO A 217 -19.58 -19.58 -13.38
CA PRO A 217 -19.98 -18.20 -13.57
C PRO A 217 -19.58 -17.35 -12.36
N VAL A 218 -19.25 -16.06 -12.60
CA VAL A 218 -18.73 -15.12 -11.58
C VAL A 218 -19.28 -13.70 -11.78
N THR A 219 -20.43 -13.56 -12.44
CA THR A 219 -21.01 -12.25 -12.79
C THR A 219 -21.80 -11.64 -11.64
N THR A 220 -22.53 -12.46 -10.88
CA THR A 220 -23.29 -12.02 -9.69
C THR A 220 -22.53 -12.29 -8.39
N LEU A 221 -23.05 -11.74 -7.29
CA LEU A 221 -22.50 -11.99 -5.95
C LEU A 221 -22.61 -13.46 -5.57
N GLU A 222 -23.78 -14.05 -5.77
CA GLU A 222 -24.09 -15.44 -5.43
C GLU A 222 -23.22 -16.40 -6.25
N GLU A 223 -23.03 -16.10 -7.53
CA GLU A 223 -22.14 -16.83 -8.42
C GLU A 223 -20.69 -16.80 -7.92
N ARG A 224 -20.17 -15.60 -7.57
CA ARG A 224 -18.81 -15.46 -7.03
C ARG A 224 -18.64 -16.21 -5.72
N GLN A 225 -19.61 -16.13 -4.80
CA GLN A 225 -19.56 -16.86 -3.54
C GLN A 225 -19.56 -18.37 -3.75
N ALA A 226 -20.43 -18.87 -4.62
CA ALA A 226 -20.49 -20.28 -4.96
C ALA A 226 -19.19 -20.75 -5.62
N ALA A 227 -18.65 -19.97 -6.58
CA ALA A 227 -17.48 -20.31 -7.37
C ALA A 227 -16.15 -20.11 -6.62
N PHE A 228 -16.15 -19.47 -5.45
CA PHE A 228 -14.93 -19.15 -4.72
C PHE A 228 -14.12 -20.40 -4.39
N ALA A 229 -12.83 -20.37 -4.72
CA ALA A 229 -11.92 -21.51 -4.59
C ALA A 229 -10.72 -21.20 -3.69
N GLY A 230 -10.44 -19.92 -3.45
CA GLY A 230 -9.34 -19.51 -2.60
C GLY A 230 -8.85 -18.11 -2.91
N THR A 231 -7.64 -17.80 -2.47
CA THR A 231 -6.98 -16.54 -2.78
C THR A 231 -5.53 -16.79 -3.17
N LEU A 232 -5.02 -15.94 -4.04
CA LEU A 232 -3.60 -15.67 -4.13
C LEU A 232 -3.34 -14.33 -3.46
N HIS A 233 -2.30 -14.21 -2.64
CA HIS A 233 -2.05 -12.97 -1.93
C HIS A 233 -0.57 -12.65 -1.75
N GLY A 234 -0.25 -11.36 -1.82
CA GLY A 234 1.05 -10.81 -1.45
C GLY A 234 1.01 -10.28 -0.02
N ALA A 235 2.01 -10.61 0.78
CA ALA A 235 2.25 -10.03 2.10
C ALA A 235 3.33 -8.94 1.99
N PHE A 236 3.04 -7.76 2.53
CA PHE A 236 3.94 -6.60 2.48
C PHE A 236 4.25 -6.12 3.88
N ARG A 237 5.51 -5.78 4.12
CA ARG A 237 5.92 -5.03 5.30
C ARG A 237 5.78 -3.55 4.96
N LEU A 238 4.92 -2.84 5.69
CA LEU A 238 4.47 -1.51 5.30
C LEU A 238 5.62 -0.51 5.29
N THR A 239 6.54 -0.59 6.25
CA THR A 239 7.73 0.28 6.28
C THR A 239 8.61 0.02 5.06
N ASP A 240 8.97 -1.23 4.80
CA ASP A 240 9.82 -1.61 3.65
C ASP A 240 9.17 -1.21 2.31
N LEU A 241 7.84 -1.36 2.19
CA LEU A 241 7.06 -0.92 1.04
C LEU A 241 7.16 0.61 0.84
N LEU A 242 6.92 1.38 1.91
CA LEU A 242 6.94 2.83 1.84
C LEU A 242 8.35 3.36 1.58
N GLU A 243 9.38 2.77 2.19
CA GLU A 243 10.78 3.12 1.88
C GLU A 243 11.10 2.85 0.41
N GLY A 244 10.63 1.72 -0.13
CA GLY A 244 10.79 1.39 -1.55
C GLY A 244 10.06 2.35 -2.50
N VAL A 245 8.94 2.92 -2.09
CA VAL A 245 8.16 3.91 -2.86
C VAL A 245 8.73 5.31 -2.72
N LEU A 246 9.17 5.70 -1.52
CA LEU A 246 9.69 7.03 -1.21
C LEU A 246 11.15 7.22 -1.66
N GLY A 247 11.94 6.15 -1.74
CA GLY A 247 13.33 6.18 -2.19
C GLY A 247 14.17 7.23 -1.46
N SER A 248 14.90 8.06 -2.21
CA SER A 248 15.73 9.14 -1.64
C SER A 248 14.94 10.22 -0.90
N ARG A 249 13.62 10.29 -1.09
CA ARG A 249 12.73 11.31 -0.51
C ARG A 249 12.19 10.93 0.86
N ASN A 250 12.53 9.76 1.40
CA ASN A 250 12.16 9.38 2.77
C ASN A 250 12.55 10.47 3.79
N LYS A 251 13.65 11.21 3.55
CA LYS A 251 14.09 12.33 4.40
C LYS A 251 13.13 13.54 4.43
N LEU A 252 12.19 13.63 3.50
CA LEU A 252 11.20 14.71 3.41
C LEU A 252 9.89 14.40 4.15
N PHE A 253 9.70 13.15 4.59
CA PHE A 253 8.46 12.68 5.20
C PHE A 253 8.74 11.98 6.54
N GLN A 254 7.98 12.32 7.58
CA GLN A 254 7.90 11.52 8.80
C GLN A 254 6.66 10.63 8.71
N LEU A 255 6.85 9.32 8.59
CA LEU A 255 5.77 8.35 8.63
C LEU A 255 5.32 8.15 10.08
N GLN A 256 4.03 8.39 10.35
CA GLN A 256 3.37 7.95 11.58
C GLN A 256 2.53 6.73 11.23
N LEU A 257 2.92 5.57 11.75
CA LEU A 257 2.25 4.27 11.56
C LEU A 257 1.59 3.82 12.87
#